data_AF-A0A2T0YCR5-F1
#
_entry.id   AF-A0A2T0YCR5-F1
#
_cell.length_a   1.000
_cell.length_b   1.000
_cell.length_c   1.000
_cell.angle_alpha   90.00
_cell.angle_beta   90.00
_cell.angle_gamma   90.00
#
_symmetry.space_group_name_H-M   'P 1'
#
loop_
_entity.id
_entity.type
_entity.pdbx_description
1 polymer ?
#
loop_
_entity_poly.entity_id
_entity_poly.type
_entity_poly.pdbx_seq_one_letter_code
_entity_poly.pdbx_strand_id
1 'polypeptide(L)'
;MTGSFTGDSQARGLFGDRRPAAGGPPADLWDALDQLRGAFKDKSAPRASRGDVRAAVLALLAERSMHGYQIINEIEQRSGGAWKPSPGSVYPTLQLLADEGLIHAEAEGGRKTYSLTDEGREAAAAADQWPAQWQGAENRSHAVRALSKAGMELAQAAAQVGRSGTPEQIHQAEKEIDQLRRKLYAILAQD
;
A
#
# COMPACT_ATOMS: atom_id res chain seq x y z
N MET A 1 67.47 -10.20 20.73
CA MET A 1 68.60 -9.44 20.16
C MET A 1 68.15 -8.93 18.80
N THR A 2 67.48 -7.77 18.77
CA THR A 2 68.04 -6.43 18.48
C THR A 2 68.51 -6.28 17.05
N GLY A 3 67.84 -5.39 16.32
CA GLY A 3 68.27 -4.92 15.00
C GLY A 3 67.25 -4.01 14.33
N SER A 4 67.02 -2.82 14.89
CA SER A 4 66.43 -1.70 14.14
C SER A 4 67.38 -1.28 13.03
N PHE A 5 66.86 -1.04 11.82
CA PHE A 5 67.56 -0.29 10.77
C PHE A 5 66.63 0.77 10.21
N THR A 6 67.02 2.02 10.45
CA THR A 6 66.42 3.24 9.93
C THR A 6 66.97 3.47 8.52
N GLY A 7 66.10 3.75 7.54
CA GLY A 7 66.49 4.06 6.17
C GLY A 7 65.50 5.04 5.54
N ASP A 8 65.90 6.29 5.51
CA ASP A 8 65.21 7.44 4.94
C ASP A 8 65.12 7.34 3.39
N SER A 9 63.99 7.72 2.81
CA SER A 9 63.94 8.15 1.40
C SER A 9 62.70 9.01 1.13
N GLN A 10 62.95 10.30 0.93
CA GLN A 10 62.00 11.25 0.38
C GLN A 10 61.66 10.90 -1.07
N ALA A 11 60.36 10.89 -1.42
CA ALA A 11 59.91 11.05 -2.79
C ALA A 11 58.65 11.90 -2.84
N ARG A 12 58.80 13.08 -3.47
CA ARG A 12 57.74 13.98 -3.93
C ARG A 12 56.75 13.25 -4.86
N GLY A 13 55.47 13.52 -4.66
CA GLY A 13 54.38 13.34 -5.64
C GLY A 13 53.13 14.01 -5.08
N LEU A 14 52.98 15.32 -5.29
CA LEU A 14 52.09 15.91 -6.29
C LEU A 14 50.63 15.49 -6.11
N PHE A 15 49.85 16.49 -5.69
CA PHE A 15 48.40 16.60 -5.83
C PHE A 15 47.87 15.80 -7.02
N GLY A 16 47.15 14.72 -6.72
CA GLY A 16 46.35 13.98 -7.67
C GLY A 16 44.89 14.16 -7.33
N ASP A 17 44.27 15.15 -7.98
CA ASP A 17 42.83 15.23 -8.15
C ASP A 17 42.27 13.87 -8.57
N ARG A 18 41.41 13.26 -7.74
CA ARG A 18 40.42 12.29 -8.21
C ARG A 18 39.04 12.67 -7.68
N ARG A 19 38.33 13.35 -8.59
CA ARG A 19 36.89 13.61 -8.61
C ARG A 19 36.09 12.37 -8.17
N PRO A 20 35.01 12.53 -7.38
CA PRO A 20 34.02 11.47 -7.24
C PRO A 20 33.34 11.25 -8.61
N ALA A 21 33.29 9.99 -9.03
CA ALA A 21 32.58 9.56 -10.22
C ALA A 21 31.07 9.81 -10.04
N ALA A 22 30.47 10.49 -11.01
CA ALA A 22 29.03 10.60 -11.14
C ALA A 22 28.44 9.23 -11.54
N GLY A 23 27.27 8.87 -10.99
CA GLY A 23 26.46 7.81 -11.61
C GLY A 23 25.41 7.08 -10.77
N GLY A 24 25.23 7.40 -9.49
CA GLY A 24 24.12 6.86 -8.70
C GLY A 24 23.53 7.95 -7.80
N PRO A 25 22.21 7.89 -7.47
CA PRO A 25 21.69 8.73 -6.40
C PRO A 25 22.54 8.48 -5.14
N PRO A 26 22.90 9.52 -4.37
CA PRO A 26 23.53 9.35 -3.06
C PRO A 26 22.79 8.27 -2.27
N ALA A 27 23.49 7.38 -1.57
CA ALA A 27 22.87 6.32 -0.76
C ALA A 27 21.79 6.90 0.17
N ASP A 28 22.07 8.10 0.71
CA ASP A 28 21.18 8.92 1.53
C ASP A 28 19.83 9.25 0.86
N LEU A 29 19.79 9.32 -0.48
CA LEU A 29 18.60 9.63 -1.27
C LEU A 29 17.71 8.38 -1.44
N TRP A 30 18.31 7.19 -1.56
CA TRP A 30 17.58 5.92 -1.56
C TRP A 30 17.07 5.57 -0.17
N ASP A 31 17.89 5.78 0.86
CA ASP A 31 17.49 5.59 2.26
C ASP A 31 16.40 6.59 2.66
N ALA A 32 16.46 7.84 2.18
CA ALA A 32 15.38 8.80 2.36
C ALA A 32 14.10 8.38 1.62
N LEU A 33 14.22 7.82 0.41
CA LEU A 33 13.07 7.30 -0.34
C LEU A 33 12.42 6.10 0.36
N ASP A 34 13.24 5.22 0.94
CA ASP A 34 12.76 4.01 1.63
C ASP A 34 12.16 4.35 3.01
N GLN A 35 12.72 5.35 3.71
CA GLN A 35 12.11 5.95 4.89
C GLN A 35 10.79 6.66 4.56
N LEU A 36 10.71 7.39 3.45
CA LEU A 36 9.45 7.96 2.97
C LEU A 36 8.44 6.86 2.67
N ARG A 37 8.84 5.81 1.95
CA ARG A 37 8.01 4.66 1.62
C ARG A 37 7.53 3.94 2.88
N GLY A 38 8.37 3.85 3.92
CA GLY A 38 8.02 3.36 5.25
C GLY A 38 7.01 4.27 5.96
N ALA A 39 7.17 5.59 5.86
CA ALA A 39 6.24 6.57 6.44
C ALA A 39 4.86 6.60 5.77
N PHE A 40 4.77 6.22 4.49
CA PHE A 40 3.50 6.01 3.78
C PHE A 40 2.87 4.64 4.05
N LYS A 41 3.61 3.70 4.66
CA LYS A 41 3.15 2.32 4.92
C LYS A 41 2.34 2.18 6.20
N ASP A 42 2.48 3.10 7.15
CA ASP A 42 1.84 3.01 8.46
C ASP A 42 1.16 4.32 8.87
N LYS A 43 -0.02 4.58 8.29
CA LYS A 43 -1.09 5.18 9.07
C LYS A 43 -2.06 4.06 9.38
N SER A 44 -1.89 3.46 10.57
CA SER A 44 -2.79 2.46 11.15
C SER A 44 -4.23 2.89 10.91
N ALA A 45 -4.87 2.31 9.90
CA ALA A 45 -6.31 2.39 9.75
C ALA A 45 -6.93 1.95 11.10
N PRO A 46 -8.02 2.61 11.57
CA PRO A 46 -8.66 2.21 12.81
C PRO A 46 -8.88 0.69 12.79
N ARG A 47 -8.41 0.00 13.85
CA ARG A 47 -8.51 -1.47 13.92
C ARG A 47 -10.00 -1.82 13.86
N ALA A 48 -10.39 -2.46 12.77
CA ALA A 48 -11.77 -2.89 12.61
C ALA A 48 -12.18 -3.79 13.77
N SER A 49 -13.32 -3.47 14.37
CA SER A 49 -13.88 -4.24 15.47
C SER A 49 -14.48 -5.55 14.96
N ARG A 50 -14.71 -6.51 15.87
CA ARG A 50 -15.49 -7.71 15.54
C ARG A 50 -16.92 -7.35 15.07
N GLY A 51 -17.48 -6.25 15.59
CA GLY A 51 -18.76 -5.71 15.16
C GLY A 51 -18.73 -5.21 13.71
N ASP A 52 -17.64 -4.57 13.29
CA ASP A 52 -17.47 -4.08 11.92
C ASP A 52 -17.45 -5.26 10.93
N VAL A 53 -16.69 -6.31 11.27
CA VAL A 53 -16.62 -7.53 10.45
C VAL A 53 -18.01 -8.17 10.34
N ARG A 54 -18.75 -8.27 11.45
CA ARG A 54 -20.10 -8.83 11.47
C ARG A 54 -21.05 -8.04 10.57
N ALA A 55 -21.10 -6.72 10.72
CA ALA A 55 -21.95 -5.84 9.93
C ALA A 55 -21.60 -5.92 8.43
N ALA A 56 -20.31 -5.89 8.09
CA ALA A 56 -19.88 -6.00 6.70
C ALA A 56 -20.23 -7.37 6.08
N VAL A 57 -20.06 -8.47 6.82
CA VAL A 57 -20.44 -9.82 6.35
C VAL A 57 -21.94 -9.89 6.05
N LEU A 58 -22.79 -9.43 6.97
CA LEU A 58 -24.25 -9.46 6.79
C LEU A 58 -24.68 -8.59 5.61
N ALA A 59 -24.10 -7.38 5.48
CA ALA A 59 -24.37 -6.48 4.36
C ALA A 59 -24.01 -7.13 3.00
N LEU A 60 -22.87 -7.79 2.90
CA LEU A 60 -22.46 -8.46 1.66
C LEU A 60 -23.33 -9.68 1.32
N LEU A 61 -23.65 -10.50 2.33
CA LEU A 61 -24.46 -11.69 2.12
C LEU A 61 -25.94 -11.37 1.83
N ALA A 62 -26.41 -10.16 2.19
CA ALA A 62 -27.71 -9.66 1.78
C ALA A 62 -27.81 -9.43 0.26
N GLU A 63 -26.69 -9.18 -0.41
CA GLU A 63 -26.66 -8.96 -1.86
C GLU A 63 -26.53 -10.26 -2.63
N ARG A 64 -25.66 -11.18 -2.18
CA ARG A 64 -25.45 -12.49 -2.81
C ARG A 64 -24.70 -13.44 -1.89
N SER A 65 -24.85 -14.73 -2.15
CA SER A 65 -24.02 -15.76 -1.52
C SER A 65 -22.54 -15.59 -1.92
N MET A 66 -21.63 -15.82 -0.97
CA MET A 66 -20.19 -15.62 -1.18
C MET A 66 -19.34 -16.63 -0.43
N HIS A 67 -18.13 -16.89 -0.92
CA HIS A 67 -17.08 -17.59 -0.18
C HIS A 67 -16.38 -16.64 0.81
N GLY A 68 -15.76 -17.21 1.86
CA GLY A 68 -15.04 -16.43 2.88
C GLY A 68 -13.96 -15.50 2.30
N TYR A 69 -13.20 -15.95 1.31
CA TYR A 69 -12.21 -15.09 0.62
C TYR A 69 -12.84 -14.00 -0.25
N GLN A 70 -14.00 -14.27 -0.86
CA GLN A 70 -14.72 -13.25 -1.62
C GLN A 70 -15.20 -12.13 -0.69
N ILE A 71 -15.70 -12.49 0.49
CA ILE A 71 -16.07 -11.53 1.54
C ILE A 71 -14.89 -10.65 1.93
N ILE A 72 -13.71 -11.23 2.21
CA ILE A 72 -12.50 -10.46 2.55
C ILE A 72 -12.14 -9.47 1.44
N ASN A 73 -12.15 -9.92 0.19
CA ASN A 73 -11.77 -9.09 -0.97
C ASN A 73 -12.79 -7.98 -1.23
N GLU A 74 -14.08 -8.28 -1.07
CA GLU A 74 -15.17 -7.31 -1.25
C GLU A 74 -15.12 -6.23 -0.15
N ILE A 75 -14.76 -6.59 1.09
CA ILE A 75 -14.50 -5.65 2.18
C ILE A 75 -13.32 -4.73 1.87
N GLU A 76 -12.21 -5.29 1.38
CA GLU A 76 -11.09 -4.49 0.91
C GLU A 76 -11.49 -3.57 -0.26
N GLN A 77 -12.33 -4.04 -1.17
CA GLN A 77 -12.72 -3.25 -2.33
C GLN A 77 -13.60 -2.06 -1.94
N ARG A 78 -14.64 -2.28 -1.14
CA ARG A 78 -15.61 -1.24 -0.72
C ARG A 78 -15.05 -0.27 0.31
N SER A 79 -14.14 -0.74 1.16
CA SER A 79 -13.35 0.17 2.01
C SER A 79 -12.25 0.89 1.23
N GLY A 80 -12.10 0.61 -0.06
CA GLY A 80 -11.07 1.25 -0.86
C GLY A 80 -9.63 0.87 -0.47
N GLY A 81 -9.45 -0.29 0.13
CA GLY A 81 -8.18 -0.75 0.67
C GLY A 81 -7.84 -0.16 2.04
N ALA A 82 -8.70 0.73 2.58
CA ALA A 82 -8.51 1.24 3.94
C ALA A 82 -8.70 0.14 5.00
N TRP A 83 -9.48 -0.90 4.67
CA TRP A 83 -9.71 -2.02 5.56
C TRP A 83 -9.74 -3.36 4.82
N LYS A 84 -8.74 -4.18 5.10
CA LYS A 84 -8.72 -5.60 4.71
C LYS A 84 -8.78 -6.46 5.97
N PRO A 85 -9.94 -7.07 6.30
CA PRO A 85 -10.01 -7.96 7.46
C PRO A 85 -9.16 -9.20 7.21
N SER A 86 -8.55 -9.73 8.28
CA SER A 86 -7.74 -10.94 8.17
C SER A 86 -8.64 -12.18 8.07
N PRO A 87 -8.15 -13.28 7.49
CA PRO A 87 -8.82 -14.58 7.61
C PRO A 87 -9.18 -14.93 9.06
N GLY A 88 -8.27 -14.63 9.99
CA GLY A 88 -8.45 -14.88 11.43
C GLY A 88 -9.54 -14.03 12.10
N SER A 89 -10.02 -12.95 11.47
CA SER A 89 -11.18 -12.19 11.95
C SER A 89 -12.47 -12.59 11.24
N VAL A 90 -12.41 -12.93 9.94
CA VAL A 90 -13.60 -13.27 9.14
C VAL A 90 -14.11 -14.66 9.45
N TYR A 91 -13.28 -15.70 9.44
CA TYR A 91 -13.75 -17.07 9.61
C TYR A 91 -14.38 -17.35 10.98
N PRO A 92 -13.84 -16.84 12.11
CA PRO A 92 -14.52 -16.97 13.40
C PRO A 92 -15.85 -16.19 13.47
N THR A 93 -15.96 -15.09 12.71
CA THR A 93 -17.22 -14.31 12.64
C THR A 93 -18.26 -15.05 11.80
N LEU A 94 -17.86 -15.68 10.69
CA LEU A 94 -18.73 -16.56 9.90
C LEU A 94 -19.22 -17.75 10.73
N GLN A 95 -18.34 -18.37 11.52
CA GLN A 95 -18.76 -19.44 12.42
C GLN A 95 -19.78 -18.95 13.45
N LEU A 96 -19.52 -17.82 14.10
CA LEU A 96 -20.45 -17.21 15.05
C LEU A 96 -21.82 -16.94 14.41
N LEU A 97 -21.86 -16.35 13.21
CA LEU A 97 -23.10 -16.06 12.50
C LEU A 97 -23.87 -17.34 12.11
N ALA A 98 -23.16 -18.43 11.82
CA ALA A 98 -23.77 -19.73 11.56
C ALA A 98 -24.34 -20.33 12.85
N ASP A 99 -23.60 -20.23 13.95
CA ASP A 99 -24.05 -20.69 15.27
C ASP A 99 -25.26 -19.88 15.78
N GLU A 100 -25.34 -18.59 15.44
CA GLU A 100 -26.49 -17.71 15.68
C GLU A 100 -27.69 -18.02 14.75
N GLY A 101 -27.52 -18.90 13.77
CA GLY A 101 -28.57 -19.22 12.78
C GLY A 101 -28.84 -18.12 11.75
N LEU A 102 -27.95 -17.12 11.63
CA LEU A 102 -28.10 -15.99 10.69
C LEU A 102 -27.57 -16.30 9.30
N ILE A 103 -26.66 -17.27 9.18
CA ILE A 103 -26.14 -17.71 7.89
C ILE A 103 -26.17 -19.23 7.76
N HIS A 104 -26.39 -19.71 6.54
CA HIS A 104 -26.17 -21.08 6.14
C HIS A 104 -24.80 -21.21 5.47
N ALA A 105 -24.14 -22.35 5.68
CA ALA A 105 -22.86 -22.68 5.05
C ALA A 105 -22.99 -23.98 4.27
N GLU A 106 -22.91 -23.88 2.94
CA GLU A 106 -22.96 -25.03 2.04
C GLU A 106 -21.55 -25.36 1.55
N ALA A 107 -21.16 -26.63 1.60
CA ALA A 107 -19.86 -27.08 1.15
C ALA A 107 -19.97 -27.75 -0.23
N GLU A 108 -19.41 -27.11 -1.26
CA GLU A 108 -19.37 -27.63 -2.62
C GLU A 108 -17.92 -27.65 -3.13
N GLY A 109 -17.46 -28.78 -3.66
CA GLY A 109 -16.11 -28.90 -4.23
C GLY A 109 -14.98 -28.54 -3.26
N GLY A 110 -15.17 -28.78 -1.96
CA GLY A 110 -14.19 -28.46 -0.91
C GLY A 110 -14.14 -26.99 -0.49
N ARG A 111 -15.06 -26.15 -0.96
CA ARG A 111 -15.16 -24.73 -0.56
C ARG A 111 -16.53 -24.45 0.07
N LYS A 112 -16.53 -23.67 1.14
CA LYS A 112 -17.77 -23.22 1.79
C LYS A 112 -18.31 -21.96 1.13
N THR A 113 -19.56 -21.97 0.75
CA THR A 113 -20.35 -20.82 0.32
C THR A 113 -21.30 -20.45 1.46
N TYR A 114 -21.40 -19.16 1.76
CA TYR A 114 -22.25 -18.65 2.82
C TYR A 114 -23.42 -17.87 2.23
N SER A 115 -24.60 -18.01 2.83
CA SER A 115 -25.84 -17.32 2.44
C SER A 115 -26.63 -16.93 3.69
N LEU A 116 -27.44 -15.86 3.63
CA LEU A 116 -28.32 -15.50 4.74
C LEU A 116 -29.49 -16.48 4.88
N THR A 117 -29.86 -16.79 6.13
CA THR A 117 -31.17 -17.37 6.47
C THR A 117 -32.27 -16.30 6.42
N ASP A 118 -33.51 -16.66 6.71
CA ASP A 118 -34.60 -15.68 6.85
C ASP A 118 -34.33 -14.73 8.03
N GLU A 119 -33.91 -15.28 9.18
CA GLU A 119 -33.50 -14.51 10.36
C GLU A 119 -32.28 -13.64 10.06
N GLY A 120 -31.34 -14.14 9.25
CA GLY A 120 -30.19 -13.39 8.76
C GLY A 120 -30.57 -12.18 7.90
N ARG A 121 -31.60 -12.31 7.05
CA ARG A 121 -32.12 -11.20 6.24
C ARG A 121 -32.75 -10.12 7.10
N GLU A 122 -33.53 -10.50 8.11
CA GLU A 122 -34.09 -9.56 9.08
C GLU A 122 -32.99 -8.84 9.87
N ALA A 123 -31.99 -9.59 10.34
CA ALA A 123 -30.83 -9.03 11.04
C ALA A 123 -30.02 -8.06 10.16
N ALA A 124 -29.84 -8.38 8.88
CA ALA A 124 -29.14 -7.51 7.93
C ALA A 124 -29.93 -6.23 7.64
N ALA A 125 -31.26 -6.31 7.54
CA ALA A 125 -32.13 -5.15 7.37
C ALA A 125 -32.17 -4.25 8.62
N ALA A 126 -32.17 -4.84 9.81
CA ALA A 126 -32.18 -4.12 11.09
C ALA A 126 -30.82 -3.49 11.44
N ALA A 127 -29.72 -4.07 10.96
CA ALA A 127 -28.36 -3.58 11.23
C ALA A 127 -27.99 -2.30 10.47
N ASP A 128 -28.86 -1.84 9.56
CA ASP A 128 -28.71 -0.63 8.75
C ASP A 128 -27.26 -0.35 8.29
N GLN A 129 -26.85 -1.13 7.28
CA GLN A 129 -25.77 -0.83 6.33
C GLN A 129 -24.31 -1.03 6.78
N TRP A 130 -23.46 -1.06 5.75
CA TRP A 130 -21.99 -1.07 5.77
C TRP A 130 -21.41 -0.21 6.90
N PRO A 131 -20.34 -0.63 7.61
CA PRO A 131 -19.86 0.12 8.77
C PRO A 131 -19.54 1.58 8.41
N ALA A 132 -20.14 2.51 9.14
CA ALA A 132 -20.19 3.95 8.81
C ALA A 132 -18.80 4.58 8.61
N GLN A 133 -17.80 4.16 9.40
CA GLN A 133 -16.42 4.64 9.28
C GLN A 133 -15.73 4.25 7.95
N TRP A 134 -16.32 3.33 7.19
CA TRP A 134 -15.83 2.89 5.88
C TRP A 134 -16.75 3.28 4.73
N GLN A 135 -17.82 4.04 4.99
CA GLN A 135 -18.68 4.60 3.95
C GLN A 135 -17.97 5.76 3.23
N GLY A 136 -18.07 5.84 1.89
CA GLY A 136 -17.41 6.87 1.07
C GLY A 136 -15.89 6.70 0.87
N ALA A 137 -15.28 5.67 1.46
CA ALA A 137 -13.86 5.34 1.27
C ALA A 137 -13.56 4.86 -0.17
N GLU A 138 -14.56 4.32 -0.87
CA GLU A 138 -14.50 3.89 -2.27
C GLU A 138 -13.99 4.98 -3.23
N ASN A 139 -14.57 6.19 -3.21
CA ASN A 139 -14.18 7.26 -4.14
C ASN A 139 -12.79 7.83 -3.82
N ARG A 140 -12.50 8.05 -2.53
CA ARG A 140 -11.18 8.51 -2.09
C ARG A 140 -10.09 7.50 -2.45
N SER A 141 -10.39 6.21 -2.33
CA SER A 141 -9.43 5.17 -2.67
C SER A 141 -9.15 5.02 -4.15
N HIS A 142 -10.16 5.17 -5.00
CA HIS A 142 -9.94 5.11 -6.44
C HIS A 142 -9.00 6.25 -6.87
N ALA A 143 -9.23 7.46 -6.35
CA ALA A 143 -8.34 8.60 -6.56
C ALA A 143 -6.92 8.35 -6.02
N VAL A 144 -6.79 7.84 -4.79
CA VAL A 144 -5.48 7.54 -4.18
C VAL A 144 -4.74 6.42 -4.93
N ARG A 145 -5.43 5.33 -5.31
CA ARG A 145 -4.84 4.23 -6.10
C ARG A 145 -4.42 4.70 -7.50
N ALA A 146 -5.24 5.51 -8.16
CA ALA A 146 -4.89 6.10 -9.45
C ALA A 146 -3.65 6.99 -9.33
N LEU A 147 -3.56 7.81 -8.26
CA LEU A 147 -2.39 8.63 -7.98
C LEU A 147 -1.14 7.78 -7.70
N SER A 148 -1.26 6.72 -6.89
CA SER A 148 -0.14 5.79 -6.64
C SER A 148 0.33 5.10 -7.92
N LYS A 149 -0.59 4.65 -8.77
CA LYS A 149 -0.28 4.04 -10.06
C LYS A 149 0.47 5.02 -10.97
N ALA A 150 -0.04 6.25 -11.11
CA ALA A 150 0.62 7.29 -11.91
C ALA A 150 2.03 7.61 -11.36
N GLY A 151 2.19 7.65 -10.04
CA GLY A 151 3.50 7.83 -9.40
C GLY A 151 4.49 6.70 -9.71
N MET A 152 4.03 5.44 -9.72
CA MET A 152 4.87 4.30 -10.12
C MET A 152 5.25 4.35 -11.60
N GLU A 153 4.32 4.68 -12.50
CA GLU A 153 4.58 4.82 -13.93
C GLU A 153 5.61 5.93 -14.20
N LEU A 154 5.49 7.07 -13.50
CA LEU A 154 6.48 8.15 -13.55
C LEU A 154 7.86 7.69 -13.06
N ALA A 155 7.93 6.98 -11.94
CA ALA A 155 9.19 6.46 -11.41
C ALA A 155 9.85 5.46 -12.37
N GLN A 156 9.04 4.60 -13.01
CA GLN A 156 9.52 3.65 -14.03
C GLN A 156 10.11 4.39 -15.24
N ALA A 157 9.43 5.43 -15.72
CA ALA A 157 9.91 6.26 -16.84
C ALA A 157 11.22 6.97 -16.46
N ALA A 158 11.31 7.57 -15.27
CA ALA A 158 12.53 8.21 -14.78
C ALA A 158 13.70 7.20 -14.66
N ALA A 159 13.43 5.99 -14.15
CA ALA A 159 14.43 4.92 -14.07
C ALA A 159 14.87 4.40 -15.46
N GLN A 160 14.00 4.46 -16.46
CA GLN A 160 14.36 4.13 -17.84
C GLN A 160 15.31 5.19 -18.42
N VAL A 161 15.01 6.48 -18.22
CA VAL A 161 15.90 7.58 -18.63
C VAL A 161 17.26 7.47 -17.93
N GLY A 162 17.29 7.20 -16.62
CA GLY A 162 18.54 7.02 -15.90
C GLY A 162 19.39 5.84 -16.38
N ARG A 163 18.77 4.75 -16.85
CA ARG A 163 19.47 3.55 -17.34
C ARG A 163 19.97 3.67 -18.79
N SER A 164 19.30 4.45 -19.63
CA SER A 164 19.49 4.38 -21.09
C SER A 164 19.55 5.74 -21.79
N GLY A 165 19.38 6.84 -21.06
CA GLY A 165 19.35 8.19 -21.62
C GLY A 165 20.73 8.80 -21.82
N THR A 166 20.83 9.75 -22.76
CA THR A 166 22.02 10.61 -22.92
C THR A 166 22.12 11.63 -21.77
N PRO A 167 23.29 12.25 -21.54
CA PRO A 167 23.43 13.31 -20.53
C PRO A 167 22.39 14.43 -20.68
N GLU A 168 22.08 14.83 -21.91
CA GLU A 168 21.08 15.85 -22.21
C GLU A 168 19.66 15.38 -21.86
N GLN A 169 19.33 14.12 -22.14
CA GLN A 169 18.02 13.53 -21.81
C GLN A 169 17.83 13.41 -20.30
N ILE A 170 18.88 13.04 -19.57
CA ILE A 170 18.86 12.98 -18.09
C ILE A 170 18.60 14.37 -17.52
N HIS A 171 19.32 15.39 -17.98
CA HIS A 171 19.14 16.76 -17.48
C HIS A 171 17.78 17.36 -17.86
N GLN A 172 17.24 17.01 -19.03
CA GLN A 172 15.88 17.40 -19.39
C GLN A 172 14.85 16.72 -18.47
N ALA A 173 14.99 15.42 -18.23
CA ALA A 173 14.08 14.69 -17.35
C ALA A 173 14.10 15.23 -15.91
N GLU A 174 15.27 15.61 -15.39
CA GLU A 174 15.42 16.27 -14.09
C GLU A 174 14.58 17.55 -14.01
N LYS A 175 14.65 18.42 -15.02
CA LYS A 175 13.87 19.67 -15.09
C LYS A 175 12.37 19.40 -15.10
N GLU A 176 11.91 18.42 -15.89
CA GLU A 176 10.49 18.09 -15.97
C GLU A 176 9.95 17.53 -14.64
N ILE A 177 10.72 16.67 -13.96
CA ILE A 177 10.36 16.14 -12.64
C ILE A 177 10.29 17.27 -11.61
N ASP A 178 11.23 18.22 -11.62
CA ASP A 178 11.19 19.37 -10.72
C ASP A 178 9.96 20.26 -10.96
N GLN A 179 9.61 20.51 -12.21
CA GLN A 179 8.40 21.25 -12.55
C GLN A 179 7.13 20.54 -12.08
N LEU A 180 7.05 19.22 -12.26
CA LEU A 180 5.93 18.42 -11.79
C LEU A 180 5.82 18.48 -10.26
N ARG A 181 6.94 18.33 -9.54
CA ARG A 181 6.99 18.47 -8.08
C ARG A 181 6.39 19.79 -7.61
N ARG A 182 6.77 20.90 -8.23
CA ARG A 182 6.23 22.24 -7.89
C ARG A 182 4.72 22.33 -8.15
N LYS A 183 4.24 21.80 -9.28
CA LYS A 183 2.81 21.76 -9.62
C LYS A 183 2.01 20.94 -8.59
N LEU A 184 2.54 19.80 -8.14
CA LEU A 184 1.90 18.98 -7.12
C LEU A 184 1.78 19.71 -5.77
N TYR A 185 2.83 20.43 -5.35
CA TYR A 185 2.75 21.27 -4.15
C TYR A 185 1.77 22.44 -4.30
N ALA A 186 1.67 23.03 -5.50
CA ALA A 186 0.72 24.10 -5.75
C ALA A 186 -0.74 23.64 -5.63
N ILE A 187 -1.05 22.36 -5.93
CA ILE A 187 -2.39 21.79 -5.71
C ILE A 187 -2.74 21.78 -4.22
N LEU A 188 -1.78 21.43 -3.35
CA LEU A 188 -1.97 21.42 -1.89
C LEU A 188 -2.08 22.81 -1.27
N ALA A 189 -1.71 23.86 -2.01
CA ALA A 189 -1.73 25.25 -1.56
C ALA A 189 -2.97 26.04 -2.06
N GLN A 190 -3.87 25.39 -2.80
CA GLN A 190 -5.11 25.99 -3.33
C GLN A 190 -6.33 25.79 -2.42
N ASP A 191 -6.13 25.24 -1.21
CA ASP A 191 -7.15 25.07 -0.17
C ASP A 191 -7.11 26.21 0.87
#